data_AF-A0A968CLE5-F1
#
_entry.id   AF-A0A968CLE5-F1
#
_cell.length_a   1.000
_cell.length_b   1.000
_cell.length_c   1.000
_cell.angle_alpha   90.00
_cell.angle_beta   90.00
_cell.angle_gamma   90.00
#
_symmetry.space_group_name_H-M   'P 1'
#
loop_
_entity.id
_entity.type
_entity.pdbx_description
1 polymer ?
#
loop_
_entity_poly.entity_id
_entity_poly.type
_entity_poly.pdbx_seq_one_letter_code
_entity_poly.pdbx_strand_id
1 'polypeptide(L)'
;MWPEGISDGLTLPCIDCGKVPRFDYRVKATFWKRWGVGADVLCLPCLDRRCEGQGLADALEEIQWTGTGHTVCLKPFQKHAYGGT
;
A
#
# COMPACT_ATOMS: atom_id res chain seq x y z
N MET A 1 -14.14 -5.80 4.71
CA MET A 1 -14.73 -4.72 3.91
C MET A 1 -14.14 -3.44 4.48
N TRP A 2 -13.36 -2.68 3.69
CA TRP A 2 -12.89 -1.36 4.12
C TRP A 2 -14.12 -0.44 4.27
N PRO A 3 -14.17 0.45 5.27
CA PRO A 3 -15.33 1.33 5.43
C PRO A 3 -15.50 2.25 4.21
N GLU A 4 -16.74 2.56 3.82
CA GLU A 4 -17.11 3.48 2.72
C GLU A 4 -16.72 4.94 2.98
N GLY A 5 -15.93 5.20 4.02
CA GLY A 5 -15.33 6.50 4.28
C GLY A 5 -14.11 6.68 3.39
N ILE A 6 -14.14 7.73 2.57
CA ILE A 6 -12.96 8.34 1.95
C ILE A 6 -11.82 8.29 2.97
N SER A 7 -10.74 7.57 2.68
CA SER A 7 -9.56 7.52 3.57
C SER A 7 -9.20 8.97 3.94
N ASP A 8 -9.35 9.32 5.21
CA ASP A 8 -9.24 10.66 5.79
C ASP A 8 -7.80 11.19 5.84
N GLY A 9 -6.93 10.60 5.00
CA GLY A 9 -5.50 10.64 5.14
C GLY A 9 -5.09 9.67 6.23
N LEU A 10 -4.25 8.69 5.89
CA LEU A 10 -3.56 7.88 6.89
C LEU A 10 -2.82 8.81 7.86
N THR A 11 -3.43 9.13 8.99
CA THR A 11 -2.83 9.97 10.05
C THR A 11 -1.92 9.17 10.95
N LEU A 12 -2.09 7.84 10.94
CA LEU A 12 -1.31 6.94 11.78
C LEU A 12 0.08 6.68 11.17
N PRO A 13 1.12 6.65 12.01
CA PRO A 13 2.47 6.33 11.56
C PRO A 13 2.56 4.85 11.14
N CYS A 14 3.41 4.57 10.15
CA CYS A 14 3.77 3.20 9.81
C CYS A 14 4.37 2.47 11.01
N ILE A 15 3.88 1.27 11.32
CA ILE A 15 4.35 0.48 12.47
C ILE A 15 5.84 0.14 12.39
N ASP A 16 6.41 0.01 11.19
CA ASP A 16 7.80 -0.39 10.99
C ASP A 16 8.80 0.77 11.02
N CYS A 17 8.41 1.94 10.51
CA CYS A 17 9.34 3.06 10.31
C CYS A 17 8.92 4.38 10.97
N GLY A 18 7.76 4.42 11.62
CA GLY A 18 7.22 5.60 12.30
C GLY A 18 6.80 6.74 11.38
N LYS A 19 7.04 6.64 10.06
CA LYS A 19 6.67 7.69 9.10
C LYS A 19 5.19 7.62 8.77
N VAL A 20 4.54 8.77 8.74
CA VAL A 20 3.16 8.91 8.25
C VAL A 20 3.17 8.79 6.73
N PRO A 21 2.54 7.76 6.13
CA PRO A 21 2.54 7.57 4.69
C PRO A 21 1.68 8.63 3.98
N ARG A 22 2.19 9.13 2.85
CA ARG A 22 1.43 10.05 1.95
C ARG A 22 0.54 9.32 0.94
N PHE A 23 0.70 8.01 0.86
CA PHE A 23 -0.02 7.15 -0.06
C PHE A 23 -0.64 6.01 0.73
N ASP A 24 -1.94 5.84 0.57
CA ASP A 24 -2.64 4.62 0.96
C ASP A 24 -2.64 3.64 -0.22
N TYR A 25 -2.91 2.37 0.05
CA TYR A 25 -2.90 1.33 -0.97
C TYR A 25 -3.79 0.15 -0.60
N ARG A 26 -4.27 -0.53 -1.63
CA ARG A 26 -4.97 -1.81 -1.49
C ARG A 26 -4.15 -2.91 -2.16
N VAL A 27 -3.96 -4.00 -1.44
CA VAL A 27 -3.36 -5.24 -1.96
C VAL A 27 -4.34 -6.40 -1.80
N LYS A 28 -4.16 -7.45 -2.59
CA LYS A 28 -4.90 -8.71 -2.46
C LYS A 28 -4.89 -9.21 -1.01
N ALA A 29 -6.05 -9.63 -0.52
CA ALA A 29 -6.21 -10.12 0.86
C ALA A 29 -5.28 -11.29 1.20
N THR A 30 -5.01 -12.19 0.24
CA THR A 30 -4.06 -13.31 0.41
C THR A 30 -2.63 -12.84 0.62
N PHE A 31 -2.21 -11.76 -0.05
CA PHE A 31 -0.90 -11.15 0.12
C PHE A 31 -0.80 -10.45 1.48
N TRP A 32 -1.83 -9.68 1.87
CA TRP A 32 -1.87 -9.03 3.19
C TRP A 32 -1.83 -10.04 4.32
N LYS A 33 -2.56 -11.15 4.21
CA LYS A 33 -2.54 -12.23 5.22
C LYS A 33 -1.13 -12.81 5.43
N ARG A 34 -0.29 -12.80 4.40
CA ARG A 34 1.07 -13.35 4.45
C ARG A 34 2.09 -12.35 4.97
N TRP A 35 2.02 -11.08 4.55
CA TRP A 35 3.10 -10.10 4.77
C TRP A 35 2.69 -8.88 5.62
N GLY A 36 1.39 -8.67 5.83
CA GLY A 36 0.83 -7.55 6.57
C GLY A 36 0.97 -7.68 8.10
N VAL A 37 0.35 -6.75 8.81
CA VAL A 37 0.49 -6.56 10.26
C VAL A 37 -0.87 -6.31 10.92
N GLY A 38 -1.72 -7.33 10.92
CA GLY A 38 -3.04 -7.22 11.54
C GLY A 38 -3.83 -6.02 11.01
N ALA A 39 -4.22 -5.12 11.92
CA ALA A 39 -4.97 -3.90 11.63
C ALA A 39 -4.10 -2.62 11.65
N ASP A 40 -2.78 -2.73 11.82
CA ASP A 40 -1.88 -1.58 11.88
C ASP A 40 -1.57 -1.01 10.49
N VAL A 41 -1.16 0.27 10.47
CA VAL A 41 -0.72 0.94 9.24
C VAL A 41 0.70 0.51 8.90
N LEU A 42 0.90 0.07 7.66
CA LEU A 42 2.19 -0.30 7.10
C LEU A 42 2.38 0.45 5.78
N CYS A 43 3.48 1.19 5.60
CA CYS A 43 3.69 1.90 4.34
C CYS A 43 4.27 0.99 3.24
N LEU A 44 3.99 1.31 1.96
CA LEU A 44 4.45 0.51 0.81
C LEU A 44 5.94 0.13 0.85
N PRO A 45 6.89 1.04 1.15
CA PRO A 45 8.31 0.66 1.24
C PRO A 45 8.65 -0.30 2.38
N CYS A 46 7.86 -0.32 3.46
CA CYS A 46 8.05 -1.31 4.54
C CYS A 46 7.46 -2.65 4.16
N LEU A 47 6.29 -2.66 3.51
CA LEU A 47 5.69 -3.87 2.97
C LEU A 47 6.60 -4.53 1.92
N ASP A 48 7.20 -3.73 1.03
CA ASP A 48 8.16 -4.20 0.02
C ASP A 48 9.39 -4.87 0.64
N ARG A 49 9.94 -4.26 1.71
CA ARG A 49 11.03 -4.86 2.49
C ARG A 49 10.61 -6.16 3.19
N ARG A 50 9.40 -6.21 3.76
CA ARG A 50 8.88 -7.42 4.44
C ARG A 50 8.69 -8.60 3.50
N CYS A 51 8.27 -8.34 2.26
CA CYS A 51 8.16 -9.38 1.24
C CYS A 51 9.44 -9.56 0.42
N GLU A 52 10.53 -8.85 0.74
CA GLU A 52 11.80 -8.90 0.01
C GLU A 52 11.63 -8.67 -1.51
N GLY A 53 10.74 -7.74 -1.89
CA GLY A 53 10.38 -7.47 -3.28
C GLY A 53 9.51 -8.53 -3.97
N GLN A 54 9.10 -9.59 -3.27
CA GLN A 54 8.36 -10.70 -3.87
C GLN A 54 6.86 -10.43 -3.95
N GLY A 55 6.33 -10.37 -5.16
CA GLY A 55 4.89 -10.43 -5.43
C GLY A 55 4.08 -9.18 -5.07
N LEU A 56 4.71 -8.13 -4.51
CA LEU A 56 4.01 -6.89 -4.17
C LEU A 56 3.37 -6.23 -5.41
N ALA A 57 4.10 -6.16 -6.52
CA ALA A 57 3.58 -5.59 -7.77
C ALA A 57 2.35 -6.34 -8.32
N ASP A 58 2.28 -7.66 -8.11
CA ASP A 58 1.14 -8.48 -8.54
C ASP A 58 -0.03 -8.46 -7.56
N ALA A 59 0.26 -8.16 -6.30
CA ALA A 59 -0.71 -8.06 -5.25
C ALA A 59 -1.37 -6.68 -5.16
N LEU A 60 -0.67 -5.63 -5.60
CA LEU A 60 -1.17 -4.25 -5.57
C LEU A 60 -2.36 -4.08 -6.51
N GLU A 61 -3.48 -3.62 -5.95
CA GLU A 61 -4.74 -3.40 -6.67
C GLU A 61 -4.97 -1.92 -6.94
N GLU A 62 -4.66 -1.06 -5.96
CA GLU A 62 -4.91 0.38 -6.02
C GLU A 62 -3.87 1.12 -5.16
N ILE A 63 -3.43 2.31 -5.62
CA ILE A 63 -2.70 3.28 -4.80
C ILE A 63 -3.54 4.56 -4.76
N GLN A 64 -3.70 5.10 -3.56
CA GLN A 64 -4.39 6.35 -3.34
C GLN A 64 -3.41 7.38 -2.78
N TRP A 65 -3.31 8.53 -3.43
CA TRP A 65 -2.65 9.69 -2.84
C TRP A 65 -3.64 10.46 -1.98
N THR A 66 -3.24 10.76 -0.75
CA THR A 66 -4.04 11.52 0.23
C THR A 66 -3.39 12.89 0.46
N GLY A 67 -3.98 13.95 -0.13
CA GLY A 67 -3.44 15.31 0.03
C GLY A 67 -4.32 16.44 -0.51
N THR A 68 -4.10 17.66 -0.02
CA THR A 68 -4.67 18.95 -0.48
C THR A 68 -6.17 18.96 -0.82
N GLY A 69 -6.99 18.29 0.00
CA GLY A 69 -8.45 18.34 -0.10
C GLY A 69 -9.03 17.54 -1.27
N HIS A 70 -8.24 16.69 -1.93
CA HIS A 70 -8.71 15.78 -2.95
C HIS A 70 -8.02 14.43 -2.85
N THR A 71 -8.62 13.42 -3.47
CA THR A 71 -8.11 12.04 -3.45
C THR A 71 -7.91 11.59 -4.88
N VAL A 72 -6.70 11.15 -5.21
CA VAL A 72 -6.40 10.56 -6.52
C VAL A 72 -6.15 9.07 -6.31
N CYS A 73 -6.99 8.23 -6.93
CA CYS A 73 -6.82 6.78 -6.93
C CYS A 73 -6.29 6.31 -8.29
N LEU A 74 -5.16 5.60 -8.26
CA LEU A 74 -4.53 4.99 -9.42
C LEU A 74 -4.69 3.48 -9.34
N LYS A 75 -5.11 2.87 -10.45
CA LYS A 75 -5.16 1.41 -10.61
C LYS A 75 -4.09 0.98 -11.60
N PRO A 76 -3.40 -0.14 -11.37
CA PRO A 76 -2.48 -0.71 -12.36
C PRO A 76 -3.23 -1.00 -13.66
N PHE A 77 -2.77 -0.41 -14.77
CA PHE A 77 -3.31 -0.70 -16.11
C PHE A 77 -2.28 -1.43 -16.99
N GLN A 78 -0.99 -1.29 -16.67
CA GLN A 78 0.13 -1.94 -17.31
C GLN A 78 1.14 -2.39 -16.26
N LYS A 79 1.89 -3.45 -16.58
CA LYS A 79 2.97 -3.98 -15.74
C LYS A 79 4.24 -4.07 -16.57
N HIS A 80 5.33 -3.51 -16.05
CA HIS A 80 6.65 -3.62 -16.64
C HIS A 80 7.57 -4.33 -15.65
N ALA A 81 8.19 -5.41 -16.11
CA ALA A 81 9.30 -6.04 -15.40
C ALA A 81 10.60 -5.49 -15.99
N TYR A 82 11.35 -4.73 -15.19
CA TYR A 82 12.72 -4.37 -15.54
C TYR A 82 13.60 -5.57 -15.16
N GLY A 83 14.13 -6.26 -16.16
CA GLY A 83 15.05 -7.37 -15.93
C GLY A 83 16.33 -6.86 -15.24
N GLY A 84 16.55 -7.26 -13.99
CA GLY A 84 17.83 -7.12 -13.32
C GLY A 84 18.72 -8.30 -13.67
N THR A 85 19.92 -8.00 -14.17
CA THR A 85 21.06 -8.93 -14.30
C THR A 85 21.43 -9.60 -12.98
#